data_AF-A0A930H0S3-F1
#
_entry.id   AF-A0A930H0S3-F1
#
_cell.length_a   1.000
_cell.length_b   1.000
_cell.length_c   1.000
_cell.angle_alpha   90.00
_cell.angle_beta   90.00
_cell.angle_gamma   90.00
#
_symmetry.space_group_name_H-M   'P 1'
#
loop_
_entity.id
_entity.type
_entity.pdbx_description
1 polymer ?
#
loop_
_entity_poly.entity_id
_entity_poly.type
_entity_poly.pdbx_seq_one_letter_code
_entity_poly.pdbx_strand_id
1 'polypeptide(L)'
;IERDDFMVDPPKKYKRLTMENEVRLMGAYFVKAVSYECDEEGNVTVVHCTYDPATKSGSGFSERKAKGTIHWVDAKTAFTAEVRLYEQLIDEEKGKLNADGSLNFNPNSLTVKNCYLEKILESAEPLESFQFVRNGYFCVDCKDSTEGHPIFNRIVSLKSSFKVN
;
A
#
# COMPACT_ATOMS: atom_id res chain seq x y z
N ILE A 1 5.59 3.11 5.10
CA ILE A 1 5.66 2.19 3.93
C ILE A 1 4.70 1.05 4.19
N GLU A 2 4.32 0.26 3.17
CA GLU A 2 3.52 -0.95 3.43
C GLU A 2 4.36 -2.00 4.15
N ARG A 3 3.71 -2.84 4.97
CA ARG A 3 4.36 -4.00 5.59
C ARG A 3 4.98 -4.92 4.54
N ASP A 4 4.28 -5.13 3.43
CA ASP A 4 4.74 -6.00 2.34
C ASP A 4 5.90 -5.41 1.53
N ASP A 5 6.31 -4.16 1.80
CA ASP A 5 7.43 -3.49 1.15
C ASP A 5 8.78 -3.73 1.81
N PHE A 6 8.81 -4.45 2.95
CA PHE A 6 10.03 -4.92 3.57
C PHE A 6 9.98 -6.43 3.84
N MET A 7 11.05 -7.14 3.50
CA MET A 7 11.25 -8.55 3.85
C MET A 7 12.69 -8.81 4.24
N VAL A 8 12.89 -9.48 5.38
CA VAL A 8 14.22 -9.89 5.88
C VAL A 8 14.79 -11.02 5.02
N ASP A 9 13.98 -12.04 4.73
CA ASP A 9 14.33 -13.16 3.85
C ASP A 9 13.42 -13.15 2.60
N PRO A 10 13.83 -12.43 1.55
CA PRO A 10 12.99 -12.21 0.37
C PRO A 10 13.12 -13.33 -0.68
N PRO A 11 12.04 -13.68 -1.41
CA PRO A 11 12.16 -14.55 -2.56
C PRO A 11 12.94 -13.87 -3.71
N LYS A 12 13.58 -14.66 -4.59
CA LYS A 12 14.46 -14.15 -5.68
C LYS A 12 13.87 -13.04 -6.57
N LYS A 13 12.55 -13.00 -6.74
CA LYS A 13 11.83 -12.02 -7.59
C LYS A 13 11.35 -10.78 -6.83
N TYR A 14 11.65 -10.66 -5.54
CA TYR A 14 11.28 -9.51 -4.72
C TYR A 14 12.11 -8.27 -5.11
N LYS A 15 11.42 -7.16 -5.36
CA LYS A 15 12.03 -5.89 -5.82
C LYS A 15 11.82 -4.73 -4.85
N ARG A 16 11.37 -5.02 -3.63
CA ARG A 16 11.09 -4.02 -2.59
C ARG A 16 12.27 -4.01 -1.59
N LEU A 17 12.10 -3.39 -0.43
CA LEU A 17 13.20 -3.16 0.51
C LEU A 17 13.61 -4.46 1.21
N THR A 18 14.91 -4.71 1.28
CA THR A 18 15.50 -5.86 1.99
C THR A 18 16.72 -5.38 2.76
N MET A 19 17.31 -6.24 3.60
CA MET A 19 18.57 -5.91 4.28
C MET A 19 19.77 -5.75 3.34
N GLU A 20 19.66 -6.26 2.10
CA GLU A 20 20.76 -6.28 1.13
C GLU A 20 20.66 -5.18 0.06
N ASN A 21 19.43 -4.79 -0.30
CA ASN A 21 19.19 -3.91 -1.44
C ASN A 21 18.66 -2.53 -1.02
N GLU A 22 18.86 -1.54 -1.89
CA GLU A 22 18.23 -0.23 -1.80
C GLU A 22 16.99 -0.13 -2.69
N VAL A 23 16.02 0.68 -2.26
CA VAL A 23 14.83 1.04 -3.04
C VAL A 23 14.73 2.55 -3.18
N ARG A 24 14.00 3.02 -4.19
CA ARG A 24 13.57 4.41 -4.28
C ARG A 24 12.26 4.58 -3.52
N LEU A 25 12.22 5.55 -2.60
CA LEU A 25 10.94 6.09 -2.15
C LEU A 25 10.36 6.94 -3.28
N MET A 26 9.12 6.67 -3.69
CA MET A 26 8.48 7.36 -4.81
C MET A 26 8.63 8.88 -4.67
N GLY A 27 9.15 9.54 -5.72
CA GLY A 27 9.37 10.99 -5.71
C GLY A 27 10.51 11.50 -4.81
N ALA A 28 11.23 10.64 -4.09
CA ALA A 28 12.23 11.02 -3.10
C ALA A 28 13.59 10.34 -3.37
N TYR A 29 14.26 9.87 -2.32
CA TYR A 29 15.65 9.37 -2.34
C TYR A 29 15.72 7.84 -2.46
N PHE A 30 16.91 7.33 -2.73
CA PHE A 30 17.25 5.94 -2.44
C PHE A 30 17.40 5.76 -0.94
N VAL A 31 16.83 4.67 -0.42
CA VAL A 31 16.89 4.27 0.98
C VAL A 31 17.40 2.85 1.11
N LYS A 32 18.18 2.61 2.16
CA LYS A 32 18.73 1.29 2.51
C LYS A 32 18.39 0.97 3.96
N ALA A 33 17.87 -0.22 4.21
CA ALA A 33 17.64 -0.72 5.56
C ALA A 33 18.98 -1.02 6.24
N VAL A 34 19.12 -0.61 7.50
CA VAL A 34 20.31 -0.84 8.32
C VAL A 34 20.02 -1.74 9.52
N SER A 35 18.81 -1.69 10.06
CA SER A 35 18.32 -2.59 11.10
C SER A 35 16.79 -2.61 11.12
N TYR A 36 16.21 -3.53 11.88
CA TYR A 36 14.78 -3.61 12.11
C TYR A 36 14.51 -4.06 13.55
N GLU A 37 13.31 -3.78 14.03
CA GLU A 37 12.80 -4.24 15.32
C GLU A 37 11.64 -5.20 15.07
N CYS A 38 11.48 -6.17 15.97
CA CYS A 38 10.36 -7.10 15.97
C CYS A 38 9.61 -7.05 17.31
N ASP A 39 8.34 -7.41 17.27
CA ASP A 39 7.57 -7.75 18.48
C ASP A 39 7.96 -9.13 19.05
N GLU A 40 7.30 -9.52 20.14
CA GLU A 40 7.54 -10.80 20.83
C GLU A 40 7.23 -12.03 19.96
N GLU A 41 6.37 -11.88 18.95
CA GLU A 41 6.00 -12.93 18.00
C GLU A 41 6.94 -12.97 16.78
N GLY A 42 7.90 -12.05 16.70
CA GLY A 42 8.86 -11.94 15.60
C GLY A 42 8.37 -11.11 14.41
N ASN A 43 7.22 -10.44 14.51
CA ASN A 43 6.73 -9.57 13.44
C ASN A 43 7.52 -8.26 13.41
N VAL A 44 7.96 -7.84 12.22
CA VAL A 44 8.65 -6.57 12.04
C VAL A 44 7.73 -5.39 12.37
N THR A 45 8.15 -4.53 13.29
CA THR A 45 7.41 -3.33 13.74
C THR A 45 8.04 -2.04 13.23
N VAL A 46 9.37 -1.98 13.15
CA VAL A 46 10.12 -0.80 12.72
C VAL A 46 11.26 -1.22 11.79
N VAL A 47 11.51 -0.44 10.75
CA VAL A 47 12.68 -0.61 9.87
C VAL A 47 13.48 0.69 9.88
N HIS A 48 14.70 0.62 10.41
CA HIS A 48 15.63 1.74 10.43
C HIS A 48 16.37 1.81 9.10
N CYS A 49 16.39 2.98 8.49
CA CYS A 49 16.98 3.19 7.17
C CYS A 49 17.95 4.37 7.17
N THR A 50 18.92 4.33 6.27
CA THR A 50 19.66 5.50 5.80
C THR A 50 19.20 5.88 4.39
N TYR A 51 19.46 7.12 3.98
CA TYR A 51 19.16 7.58 2.63
C TYR A 51 20.39 8.26 2.02
N ASP A 52 20.43 8.30 0.68
CA ASP A 52 21.50 8.95 -0.08
C ASP A 52 21.03 10.31 -0.63
N PRO A 53 21.54 11.45 -0.14
CA PRO A 53 21.13 12.78 -0.58
C PRO A 53 21.36 13.05 -2.08
N ALA A 54 22.36 12.43 -2.71
CA ALA A 54 22.65 12.63 -4.13
C ALA A 54 21.53 12.10 -5.04
N THR A 55 20.74 11.14 -4.54
CA THR A 55 19.77 10.37 -5.31
C THR A 55 18.37 10.99 -5.36
N LYS A 56 18.22 12.24 -4.90
CA LYS A 56 16.94 12.97 -4.90
C LYS A 56 16.26 12.84 -6.26
N SER A 57 15.00 12.40 -6.28
CA SER A 57 14.24 12.28 -7.53
C SER A 57 14.28 13.59 -8.31
N GLY A 58 14.56 13.50 -9.61
CA GLY A 58 14.69 14.66 -10.49
C GLY A 58 16.04 15.39 -10.44
N SER A 59 17.02 14.93 -9.65
CA SER A 59 18.37 15.55 -9.60
C SER A 59 19.26 15.24 -10.81
N GLY A 60 18.88 14.25 -11.64
CA GLY A 60 19.72 13.75 -12.74
C GLY A 60 20.72 12.67 -12.32
N PHE A 61 20.70 12.20 -11.07
CA PHE A 61 21.58 11.13 -10.59
C PHE A 61 21.43 9.83 -11.42
N SER A 62 22.55 9.29 -11.90
CA SER A 62 22.57 8.11 -12.79
C SER A 62 23.66 7.08 -12.48
N GLU A 63 24.43 7.24 -11.40
CA GLU A 63 25.59 6.38 -11.10
C GLU A 63 25.21 4.95 -10.74
N ARG A 64 24.03 4.75 -10.14
CA ARG A 64 23.46 3.42 -9.85
C ARG A 64 21.94 3.43 -9.86
N LYS A 65 21.34 2.24 -9.87
CA LYS A 65 19.88 2.05 -9.89
C LYS A 65 19.43 1.30 -8.66
N ALA A 66 18.39 1.81 -8.01
CA ALA A 66 17.66 1.08 -6.98
C ALA A 66 16.97 -0.16 -7.55
N LYS A 67 16.74 -1.17 -6.69
CA LYS A 67 16.12 -2.45 -7.08
C LYS A 67 14.66 -2.29 -7.53
N GLY A 68 13.96 -1.33 -6.94
CA GLY A 68 12.59 -0.97 -7.25
C GLY A 68 12.18 0.34 -6.58
N THR A 69 10.91 0.70 -6.76
CA THR A 69 10.32 1.91 -6.18
C THR A 69 9.10 1.52 -5.35
N ILE A 70 9.02 2.02 -4.12
CA ILE A 70 7.89 1.82 -3.21
C ILE A 70 7.22 3.16 -2.89
N HIS A 71 5.92 3.13 -2.60
CA HIS A 71 5.21 4.31 -2.10
C HIS A 71 5.42 4.48 -0.60
N TRP A 72 5.18 5.68 -0.11
CA TRP A 72 5.40 6.04 1.29
C TRP A 72 4.58 7.29 1.62
N VAL A 73 4.44 7.58 2.91
CA VAL A 73 3.88 8.83 3.44
C VAL A 73 4.76 9.28 4.59
N ASP A 74 4.85 10.58 4.82
CA ASP A 74 5.56 11.14 5.97
C ASP A 74 4.67 11.05 7.22
N ALA A 75 5.11 10.29 8.22
CA ALA A 75 4.36 10.08 9.45
C ALA A 75 4.07 11.37 10.24
N LYS A 76 4.84 12.45 10.04
CA LYS A 76 4.62 13.73 10.72
C LYS A 76 3.44 14.53 10.15
N THR A 77 3.13 14.31 8.88
CA THR A 77 2.15 15.10 8.13
C THR A 77 0.99 14.28 7.62
N ALA A 78 1.13 12.96 7.53
CA ALA A 78 0.07 12.06 7.16
C ALA A 78 -1.12 12.17 8.12
N PHE A 79 -2.31 11.96 7.58
CA PHE A 79 -3.54 11.80 8.37
C PHE A 79 -4.05 10.37 8.24
N THR A 80 -4.90 9.96 9.16
CA THR A 80 -5.55 8.64 9.13
C THR A 80 -6.93 8.74 8.51
N ALA A 81 -7.24 7.82 7.60
CA ALA A 81 -8.56 7.70 6.98
C ALA A 81 -9.01 6.25 6.93
N GLU A 82 -10.33 6.05 6.92
CA GLU A 82 -10.93 4.76 6.59
C GLU A 82 -10.77 4.49 5.09
N VAL A 83 -10.27 3.31 4.77
CA VAL A 83 -10.12 2.81 3.40
C VAL A 83 -10.87 1.48 3.28
N ARG A 84 -11.85 1.44 2.39
CA ARG A 84 -12.68 0.28 2.09
C ARG A 84 -12.15 -0.44 0.86
N LEU A 85 -11.62 -1.62 1.06
CA LEU A 85 -11.10 -2.49 0.02
C LEU A 85 -12.21 -3.43 -0.43
N TYR A 86 -12.89 -3.07 -1.50
CA TYR A 86 -13.87 -3.95 -2.14
C TYR A 86 -13.18 -5.01 -3.01
N GLU A 87 -13.74 -6.21 -3.00
CA GLU A 87 -13.42 -7.34 -3.87
C GLU A 87 -14.73 -7.90 -4.46
N GLN A 88 -14.65 -8.94 -5.30
CA GLN A 88 -15.84 -9.61 -5.83
C GLN A 88 -16.76 -10.07 -4.69
N LEU A 89 -18.07 -9.81 -4.83
CA LEU A 89 -19.09 -10.18 -3.85
C LEU A 89 -19.27 -11.70 -3.71
N ILE A 90 -19.05 -12.42 -4.81
CA ILE A 90 -19.16 -13.87 -4.89
C ILE A 90 -17.77 -14.45 -5.05
N ASP A 91 -17.50 -15.55 -4.36
CA ASP A 91 -16.29 -16.34 -4.56
C ASP A 91 -16.45 -17.21 -5.82
N GLU A 92 -15.97 -16.70 -6.95
CA GLU A 92 -16.13 -17.33 -8.26
C GLU A 92 -15.50 -18.74 -8.32
N GLU A 93 -14.45 -19.01 -7.53
CA GLU A 93 -13.79 -20.33 -7.50
C GLU A 93 -14.68 -21.42 -6.89
N LYS A 94 -15.58 -21.04 -5.98
CA LYS A 94 -16.53 -21.93 -5.31
C LYS A 94 -17.90 -21.97 -5.99
N GLY A 95 -18.12 -21.15 -7.02
CA GLY A 95 -19.39 -21.02 -7.73
C GLY A 95 -20.37 -20.08 -7.04
N LYS A 96 -21.48 -19.77 -7.74
CA LYS A 96 -22.44 -18.73 -7.34
C LYS A 96 -23.29 -19.08 -6.12
N LEU A 97 -23.64 -20.35 -5.97
CA LEU A 97 -24.60 -20.81 -4.97
C LEU A 97 -23.96 -21.84 -4.06
N ASN A 98 -24.35 -21.80 -2.79
CA ASN A 98 -24.09 -22.85 -1.82
C ASN A 98 -25.03 -24.05 -2.08
N ALA A 99 -24.79 -25.17 -1.39
CA ALA A 99 -25.59 -26.38 -1.51
C ALA A 99 -27.08 -26.18 -1.12
N ASP A 100 -27.37 -25.18 -0.28
CA ASP A 100 -28.73 -24.83 0.16
C ASP A 100 -29.43 -23.82 -0.77
N GLY A 101 -28.79 -23.41 -1.87
CA GLY A 101 -29.34 -22.44 -2.82
C GLY A 101 -29.14 -20.97 -2.44
N SER A 102 -28.48 -20.66 -1.32
CA SER A 102 -28.09 -19.30 -0.95
C SER A 102 -26.90 -18.80 -1.79
N LEU A 103 -26.70 -17.47 -1.87
CA LEU A 103 -25.53 -16.90 -2.52
C LEU A 103 -24.26 -17.23 -1.73
N ASN A 104 -23.23 -17.67 -2.44
CA ASN A 104 -21.92 -17.90 -1.86
C ASN A 104 -21.13 -16.59 -1.78
N PHE A 105 -21.33 -15.85 -0.68
CA PHE A 105 -20.65 -14.58 -0.47
C PHE A 105 -19.16 -14.78 -0.19
N ASN A 106 -18.33 -13.97 -0.85
CA ASN A 106 -16.92 -13.85 -0.54
C ASN A 106 -16.76 -13.14 0.82
N PRO A 107 -16.19 -13.80 1.85
CA PRO A 107 -15.97 -13.17 3.15
C PRO A 107 -14.98 -11.99 3.07
N ASN A 108 -14.18 -11.91 2.02
CA ASN A 108 -13.24 -10.82 1.76
C ASN A 108 -13.80 -9.75 0.80
N SER A 109 -15.10 -9.79 0.48
CA SER A 109 -15.75 -8.85 -0.45
C SER A 109 -15.65 -7.37 0.00
N LEU A 110 -15.48 -7.14 1.29
CA LEU A 110 -15.15 -5.85 1.87
C LEU A 110 -14.17 -6.04 3.03
N THR A 111 -13.02 -5.36 2.96
CA THR A 111 -12.11 -5.18 4.09
C THR A 111 -12.01 -3.70 4.42
N VAL A 112 -12.31 -3.32 5.65
CA VAL A 112 -12.17 -1.95 6.14
C VAL A 112 -10.83 -1.81 6.86
N LYS A 113 -10.05 -0.77 6.52
CA LYS A 113 -8.75 -0.49 7.15
C LYS A 113 -8.64 0.97 7.53
N ASN A 114 -7.97 1.24 8.66
CA ASN A 114 -7.48 2.57 8.97
C ASN A 114 -6.07 2.72 8.39
N CYS A 115 -5.89 3.65 7.45
CA CYS A 115 -4.65 3.83 6.70
C CYS A 115 -4.10 5.24 6.89
N TYR A 116 -2.78 5.38 6.76
CA TYR A 116 -2.13 6.68 6.67
C TYR A 116 -2.12 7.16 5.22
N LEU A 117 -2.56 8.41 4.99
CA LEU A 117 -2.64 9.05 3.68
C LEU A 117 -1.92 10.40 3.69
N GLU A 118 -1.50 10.86 2.50
CA GLU A 118 -0.87 12.18 2.34
C GLU A 118 -1.85 13.30 2.71
N LYS A 119 -1.39 14.32 3.45
CA LYS A 119 -2.21 15.42 3.97
C LYS A 119 -3.13 16.08 2.95
N ILE A 120 -2.71 16.16 1.69
CA ILE A 120 -3.50 16.77 0.61
C ILE A 120 -4.85 16.06 0.38
N LEU A 121 -4.96 14.78 0.74
CA LEU A 121 -6.20 14.02 0.59
C LEU A 121 -7.20 14.28 1.72
N GLU A 122 -6.85 15.02 2.78
CA GLU A 122 -7.76 15.33 3.89
C GLU A 122 -8.90 16.25 3.46
N SER A 123 -8.65 17.12 2.48
CA SER A 123 -9.64 18.03 1.89
C SER A 123 -10.29 17.47 0.62
N ALA A 124 -10.17 16.16 0.36
CA ALA A 124 -10.75 15.55 -0.82
C ALA A 124 -12.28 15.56 -0.76
N GLU A 125 -12.93 15.94 -1.85
CA GLU A 125 -14.39 16.07 -1.91
C GLU A 125 -15.05 14.75 -2.30
N PRO A 126 -16.31 14.49 -1.86
CA PRO A 126 -17.10 13.36 -2.32
C PRO A 126 -17.04 13.14 -3.84
N LEU A 127 -16.90 11.88 -4.26
CA LEU A 127 -16.77 11.43 -5.66
C LEU A 127 -15.44 11.77 -6.37
N GLU A 128 -14.56 12.56 -5.75
CA GLU A 128 -13.20 12.72 -6.30
C GLU A 128 -12.50 11.38 -6.37
N SER A 129 -11.69 11.20 -7.42
CA SER A 129 -11.04 9.94 -7.74
C SER A 129 -9.53 10.09 -7.80
N PHE A 130 -8.82 9.14 -7.19
CA PHE A 130 -7.37 9.15 -7.05
C PHE A 130 -6.78 7.80 -7.41
N GLN A 131 -5.56 7.81 -7.94
CA GLN A 131 -4.76 6.61 -7.99
C GLN A 131 -3.86 6.55 -6.76
N PHE A 132 -4.14 5.63 -5.84
CA PHE A 132 -3.18 5.32 -4.78
C PHE A 132 -2.09 4.46 -5.39
N VAL A 133 -0.91 5.05 -5.50
CA VAL A 133 0.25 4.48 -6.18
C VAL A 133 0.49 3.04 -5.70
N ARG A 134 0.64 2.11 -6.66
CA ARG A 134 0.81 0.66 -6.46
C ARG A 134 -0.36 -0.11 -5.83
N ASN A 135 -1.39 0.56 -5.33
CA ASN A 135 -2.53 -0.06 -4.67
C ASN A 135 -3.74 -0.20 -5.61
N GLY A 136 -4.20 0.89 -6.22
CA GLY A 136 -5.46 0.89 -6.95
C GLY A 136 -5.98 2.27 -7.30
N TYR A 137 -7.17 2.30 -7.88
CA TYR A 137 -7.97 3.51 -8.01
C TYR A 137 -9.00 3.56 -6.90
N PHE A 138 -9.16 4.74 -6.32
CA PHE A 138 -10.02 5.00 -5.18
C PHE A 138 -10.91 6.21 -5.46
N CYS A 139 -12.10 6.24 -4.88
CA CYS A 139 -12.92 7.45 -4.80
C CYS A 139 -13.28 7.78 -3.35
N VAL A 140 -13.56 9.05 -3.09
CA VAL A 140 -14.13 9.50 -1.82
C VAL A 140 -15.59 9.07 -1.76
N ASP A 141 -15.97 8.35 -0.70
CA ASP A 141 -17.33 7.88 -0.47
C ASP A 141 -18.28 9.07 -0.37
N CYS A 142 -19.40 9.04 -1.10
CA CYS A 142 -20.31 10.17 -1.19
C CYS A 142 -21.41 10.21 -0.12
N LYS A 143 -21.49 9.19 0.74
CA LYS A 143 -22.52 9.05 1.76
C LYS A 143 -21.96 9.19 3.17
N ASP A 144 -20.83 8.55 3.41
CA ASP A 144 -20.26 8.38 4.75
C ASP A 144 -19.07 9.32 4.99
N SER A 145 -18.49 9.91 3.94
CA SER A 145 -17.46 10.94 4.11
C SER A 145 -18.05 12.22 4.67
N THR A 146 -17.32 12.86 5.58
CA THR A 146 -17.68 14.18 6.14
C THR A 146 -16.51 15.14 5.99
N GLU A 147 -16.76 16.44 6.19
CA GLU A 147 -15.71 17.47 6.09
C GLU A 147 -14.54 17.15 7.04
N GLY A 148 -13.32 17.08 6.48
CA GLY A 148 -12.10 16.70 7.23
C GLY A 148 -11.96 15.21 7.56
N HIS A 149 -12.96 14.38 7.22
CA HIS A 149 -12.94 12.94 7.44
C HIS A 149 -13.38 12.17 6.18
N PRO A 150 -12.57 12.21 5.11
CA PRO A 150 -12.86 11.47 3.89
C PRO A 150 -12.69 9.96 4.10
N ILE A 151 -13.61 9.18 3.53
CA ILE A 151 -13.53 7.71 3.47
C ILE A 151 -13.25 7.32 2.03
N PHE A 152 -12.29 6.42 1.81
CA PHE A 152 -11.88 6.04 0.46
C PHE A 152 -12.33 4.64 0.09
N ASN A 153 -13.09 4.52 -0.99
CA ASN A 153 -13.52 3.25 -1.56
C ASN A 153 -12.58 2.85 -2.69
N ARG A 154 -12.01 1.64 -2.63
CA ARG A 154 -11.27 1.10 -3.77
C ARG A 154 -12.23 0.73 -4.89
N ILE A 155 -12.12 1.44 -6.01
CA ILE A 155 -12.88 1.18 -7.23
C ILE A 155 -12.37 -0.10 -7.90
N VAL A 156 -11.05 -0.19 -8.08
CA VAL A 156 -10.40 -1.36 -8.68
C VAL A 156 -8.94 -1.42 -8.25
N SER A 157 -8.43 -2.63 -8.01
CA SER A 157 -7.02 -2.87 -7.75
C SER A 157 -6.18 -2.75 -9.03
N LEU A 158 -4.88 -2.43 -8.88
CA LEU A 158 -3.96 -2.54 -10.00
C LEU A 158 -3.65 -4.03 -10.27
N LYS A 159 -3.47 -4.39 -11.55
CA LYS A 159 -3.02 -5.73 -11.91
C LYS A 159 -1.64 -5.99 -11.29
N SER A 160 -1.55 -6.95 -10.37
CA SER A 160 -0.29 -7.46 -9.86
C SER A 160 0.09 -8.74 -10.60
N SER A 161 1.33 -8.82 -11.10
CA SER A 161 1.92 -10.04 -11.67
C SER A 161 2.81 -10.79 -10.68
N PHE A 162 2.98 -10.26 -9.47
CA PHE A 162 3.83 -10.86 -8.43
C PHE A 162 2.97 -11.66 -7.44
N LYS A 163 3.29 -12.95 -7.31
CA LYS A 163 2.75 -13.85 -6.28
C LYS A 163 3.92 -14.35 -5.43
N VAL A 164 3.77 -14.27 -4.11
CA VAL A 164 4.65 -14.96 -3.17
C VAL A 164 4.15 -16.39 -3.14
N ASN A 165 4.72 -17.25 -4.00
CA ASN A 165 4.48 -18.68 -3.92
C ASN A 165 5.29 -19.26 -2.77
#